data_AF-A0A2M8APC0-F1
#
_entry.id   AF-A0A2M8APC0-F1
#
_cell.length_a   1.000
_cell.length_b   1.000
_cell.length_c   1.000
_cell.angle_alpha   90.00
_cell.angle_beta   90.00
_cell.angle_gamma   90.00
#
_symmetry.space_group_name_H-M   'P 1'
#
loop_
_entity.id
_entity.type
_entity.pdbx_description
1 polymer ?
#
loop_
_entity_poly.entity_id
_entity_poly.type
_entity_poly.pdbx_seq_one_letter_code
_entity_poly.pdbx_strand_id
1 'polypeptide(L)'
;MTLKPSEFKAALQHAASVRRPVFIWGPPGIGKSQISRQVADELGFNFFEDIRLSQMDPTDLRGIPVPSTDEDGNAVARWSPPHFYRRQTLK
;
A
#
# COMPACT_ATOMS: atom_id res chain seq x y z
N MET A 1 -9.35 -9.80 -20.85
CA MET A 1 -8.31 -10.84 -20.73
C MET A 1 -8.44 -11.49 -19.37
N THR A 2 -8.71 -12.79 -19.32
CA THR A 2 -8.85 -13.56 -18.07
C THR A 2 -7.56 -14.33 -17.85
N LEU A 3 -6.91 -14.12 -16.70
CA LEU A 3 -5.67 -14.80 -16.34
C LEU A 3 -5.98 -16.03 -15.48
N LYS A 4 -5.25 -17.12 -15.70
CA LYS A 4 -5.18 -18.23 -14.75
C LYS A 4 -4.42 -17.78 -13.49
N PRO A 5 -4.60 -18.43 -12.33
CA PRO A 5 -3.91 -18.03 -11.10
C PRO A 5 -2.38 -17.97 -11.21
N SER A 6 -1.77 -18.90 -11.96
CA SER A 6 -0.32 -18.92 -12.21
C SER A 6 0.16 -17.73 -13.05
N GLU A 7 -0.60 -17.38 -14.09
CA GLU A 7 -0.30 -16.23 -14.96
C GLU A 7 -0.52 -14.90 -14.22
N PHE A 8 -1.53 -14.84 -13.36
CA PHE A 8 -1.77 -13.68 -12.50
C PHE A 8 -0.60 -13.42 -11.55
N LYS A 9 -0.07 -14.46 -10.91
CA LYS A 9 1.11 -14.34 -10.05
C LYS A 9 2.31 -13.77 -10.80
N ALA A 10 2.61 -14.32 -11.99
CA ALA A 10 3.72 -13.84 -12.82
C ALA A 10 3.53 -12.37 -13.27
N ALA A 11 2.31 -12.00 -13.65
CA ALA A 11 1.98 -10.62 -14.02
C ALA A 11 2.15 -9.65 -12.83
N LEU A 12 1.74 -10.07 -11.63
CA LEU A 12 1.88 -9.27 -10.41
C LEU A 12 3.35 -9.09 -10.01
N GLN A 13 4.16 -10.14 -10.10
CA GLN A 13 5.60 -10.07 -9.87
C GLN A 13 6.28 -9.10 -10.85
N HIS A 14 5.94 -9.18 -12.14
CA HIS A 14 6.47 -8.27 -13.14
C HIS A 14 6.07 -6.82 -12.83
N ALA A 15 4.79 -6.56 -12.56
CA ALA A 15 4.31 -5.22 -12.23
C ALA A 15 4.99 -4.63 -10.98
N ALA A 16 5.22 -5.46 -9.95
CA ALA A 16 5.96 -5.06 -8.76
C ALA A 16 7.42 -4.68 -9.09
N SER A 17 8.10 -5.45 -9.95
CA SER A 17 9.50 -5.18 -10.35
C SER A 17 9.66 -3.83 -11.06
N VAL A 18 8.67 -3.42 -11.85
CA VAL A 18 8.65 -2.10 -12.53
C VAL A 18 7.92 -1.01 -11.74
N ARG A 19 7.59 -1.28 -10.47
CA ARG A 19 6.89 -0.36 -9.56
C ARG A 19 5.60 0.23 -10.15
N ARG A 20 4.83 -0.61 -10.87
CA ARG A 20 3.56 -0.22 -11.49
C ARG A 20 2.38 -0.59 -10.59
N PRO A 21 1.49 0.36 -10.26
CA PRO A 21 0.25 0.03 -9.56
C PRO A 21 -0.66 -0.80 -10.47
N VAL A 22 -1.33 -1.78 -9.89
CA VAL A 22 -2.24 -2.68 -10.60
C VAL A 22 -3.60 -2.74 -9.92
N PHE A 23 -4.64 -2.95 -10.72
CA PHE A 23 -5.99 -3.19 -10.24
C PHE A 23 -6.38 -4.64 -10.53
N ILE A 24 -6.80 -5.38 -9.51
CA ILE A 24 -7.12 -6.80 -9.61
C ILE A 24 -8.63 -6.97 -9.35
N TRP A 25 -9.35 -7.49 -10.33
CA TRP A 25 -10.80 -7.68 -10.27
C TRP A 25 -11.21 -9.15 -10.48
N GLY A 26 -12.37 -9.53 -9.94
CA GLY A 26 -13.04 -10.80 -10.24
C GLY A 26 -13.95 -11.26 -9.09
N PRO A 27 -14.49 -12.49 -9.16
CA PRO A 27 -15.37 -13.02 -8.11
C PRO A 27 -14.72 -13.06 -6.72
N PRO A 28 -15.50 -12.95 -5.63
CA PRO A 28 -15.00 -13.15 -4.27
C PRO A 28 -14.49 -14.59 -4.08
N GLY A 29 -13.55 -14.78 -3.16
CA GLY A 29 -13.07 -16.13 -2.79
C GLY A 29 -12.05 -16.78 -3.73
N ILE A 30 -11.66 -16.16 -4.85
CA ILE A 30 -10.67 -16.75 -5.78
C ILE A 30 -9.19 -16.60 -5.34
N GLY A 31 -8.94 -16.09 -4.13
CA GLY A 31 -7.58 -15.95 -3.60
C GLY A 31 -6.77 -14.73 -4.06
N LYS A 32 -7.40 -13.63 -4.53
CA LYS A 32 -6.68 -12.40 -4.98
C LYS A 32 -5.72 -11.85 -3.92
N SER A 33 -6.20 -11.67 -2.70
CA SER A 33 -5.40 -11.15 -1.58
C SER A 33 -4.32 -12.14 -1.14
N GLN A 34 -4.61 -13.44 -1.20
CA GLN A 34 -3.64 -14.49 -0.88
C GLN A 34 -2.47 -14.52 -1.86
N ILE A 35 -2.74 -14.44 -3.17
CA ILE A 35 -1.70 -14.37 -4.19
C ILE A 35 -0.89 -13.08 -4.04
N SER A 36 -1.54 -11.95 -3.74
CA SER A 36 -0.85 -10.68 -3.53
C SER A 36 0.11 -10.73 -2.34
N ARG A 37 -0.30 -11.37 -1.24
CA ARG A 37 0.57 -11.62 -0.08
C ARG A 37 1.73 -12.55 -0.42
N GLN A 38 1.46 -13.67 -1.09
CA GLN A 38 2.50 -14.59 -1.54
C GLN A 38 3.56 -13.91 -2.42
N VAL A 39 3.14 -13.07 -3.36
CA VAL A 39 4.07 -12.30 -4.21
C VAL A 39 4.90 -11.32 -3.37
N ALA A 40 4.30 -10.69 -2.37
CA ALA A 40 5.03 -9.79 -1.49
C ALA A 40 6.11 -10.52 -0.67
N ASP A 41 5.77 -11.69 -0.12
CA ASP A 41 6.70 -12.54 0.64
C ASP A 41 7.86 -13.02 -0.25
N GLU A 42 7.57 -13.46 -1.47
CA GLU A 42 8.57 -13.95 -2.44
C GLU A 42 9.51 -12.85 -2.95
N LEU A 43 9.04 -11.61 -3.02
CA LEU A 43 9.85 -10.46 -3.40
C LEU A 43 10.63 -9.87 -2.21
N GLY A 44 10.51 -10.47 -1.01
CA GLY A 44 11.21 -10.02 0.19
C GLY A 44 10.69 -8.70 0.73
N PHE A 45 9.42 -8.34 0.48
CA PHE A 45 8.83 -7.19 1.15
C PHE A 45 8.68 -7.50 2.64
N ASN A 46 9.26 -6.63 3.47
CA ASN A 46 9.20 -6.78 4.93
C ASN A 46 7.76 -6.65 5.49
N PHE A 47 6.84 -6.07 4.70
CA PHE A 47 5.48 -5.74 5.14
C PHE A 47 4.49 -5.86 3.98
N PHE A 48 3.28 -6.34 4.28
CA PHE A 48 2.12 -6.34 3.40
C PHE A 48 0.94 -5.77 4.17
N GLU A 49 0.49 -4.57 3.79
CA GLU A 49 -0.64 -3.90 4.45
C GLU A 49 -1.94 -4.18 3.68
N ASP A 50 -2.95 -4.67 4.38
CA ASP A 50 -4.27 -4.93 3.82
C ASP A 50 -5.27 -3.88 4.30
N ILE A 51 -5.58 -2.93 3.41
CA ILE A 51 -6.36 -1.74 3.74
C ILE A 51 -7.76 -1.84 3.14
N ARG A 52 -8.79 -1.73 3.99
CA ARG A 52 -10.20 -1.67 3.57
C ARG A 52 -10.62 -0.22 3.38
N LEU A 53 -10.40 0.31 2.17
CA LEU A 53 -10.71 1.71 1.85
C LEU A 53 -12.17 2.11 2.12
N SER A 54 -13.12 1.16 2.01
CA SER A 54 -14.53 1.41 2.30
C SER A 54 -14.84 1.65 3.78
N GLN A 55 -13.91 1.31 4.67
CA GLN A 55 -14.01 1.49 6.13
C GLN A 55 -13.19 2.69 6.61
N MET A 56 -12.60 3.46 5.69
CA MET A 56 -11.70 4.56 6.00
C MET A 56 -12.30 5.88 5.53
N ASP A 57 -12.16 6.90 6.35
CA ASP A 57 -12.39 8.28 5.94
C ASP A 57 -11.19 8.82 5.16
N PRO A 58 -11.37 9.81 4.26
CA PRO A 58 -10.26 10.39 3.49
C PRO A 58 -9.12 10.94 4.37
N THR A 59 -9.45 11.39 5.58
CA THR A 59 -8.48 11.88 6.57
C THR A 59 -7.59 10.75 7.12
N ASP A 60 -8.09 9.52 7.17
CA ASP A 60 -7.32 8.37 7.65
C ASP A 60 -6.19 7.99 6.69
N LEU A 61 -6.31 8.32 5.40
CA LEU A 61 -5.26 8.12 4.41
C LEU A 61 -4.26 9.29 4.39
N ARG A 62 -4.75 10.52 4.58
CA ARG A 62 -3.92 11.73 4.52
C ARG A 62 -3.08 11.94 5.78
N GLY A 63 -3.57 11.50 6.93
CA GLY A 63 -3.01 11.83 8.23
C GLY A 63 -3.65 13.09 8.84
N ILE A 64 -3.18 13.47 10.03
CA ILE A 64 -3.76 14.57 10.83
C ILE A 64 -2.79 15.75 10.84
N PRO A 65 -3.25 17.00 10.64
CA PRO A 65 -2.40 18.17 10.78
C PRO A 65 -2.12 18.45 12.27
N VAL A 66 -0.85 18.50 12.64
CA VAL A 66 -0.39 18.77 14.01
C VAL A 66 0.31 20.14 14.02
N PRO A 67 -0.10 21.07 14.90
CA PRO A 67 0.61 22.34 15.09
C PRO A 67 2.09 22.10 15.46
N SER A 68 2.98 22.86 14.86
CA SER A 68 4.42 22.80 15.07
C SER A 68 5.05 24.16 14.81
N THR A 69 6.34 24.28 15.08
CA THR A 69 7.14 25.47 14.80
C THR A 69 8.20 25.10 13.76
N ASP A 70 8.44 25.98 12.79
CA ASP A 70 9.54 25.84 11.84
C ASP A 70 10.87 26.33 12.45
N GLU A 71 11.94 26.32 11.65
CA GLU A 71 13.28 26.76 12.09
C GLU A 71 13.34 28.27 12.36
N ASP A 72 12.43 29.05 11.78
CA ASP A 72 12.36 30.51 11.88
C ASP A 72 11.42 30.98 13.02
N GLY A 73 10.78 30.05 13.73
CA GLY A 73 9.89 30.36 14.85
C GLY A 73 8.41 30.58 14.47
N ASN A 74 8.01 30.37 13.21
CA ASN A 74 6.63 30.55 12.78
C ASN A 74 5.77 29.32 13.09
N ALA A 75 4.49 29.56 13.39
CA ALA A 75 3.51 28.49 13.56
C ALA A 75 3.17 27.85 12.21
N VAL A 76 3.38 26.53 12.11
CA VAL A 76 3.12 25.74 10.90
C VAL A 76 2.31 24.49 11.24
N ALA A 77 1.57 23.96 10.26
CA ALA A 77 0.91 22.66 10.38
C ALA A 77 1.78 21.57 9.75
N ARG A 78 2.26 20.60 10.54
CA ARG A 78 2.96 19.41 10.04
C ARG A 78 1.97 18.24 9.96
N TRP A 79 1.90 17.58 8.81
CA TRP A 79 1.05 16.40 8.64
C TRP A 79 1.68 15.19 9.30
N SER A 80 1.01 14.62 10.31
CA SER A 80 1.40 13.35 10.91
C SER A 80 0.81 12.21 10.06
N PRO A 81 1.65 11.37 9.41
CA PRO A 81 1.15 10.30 8.56
C PRO A 81 0.41 9.23 9.39
N PRO A 82 -0.53 8.49 8.78
CA PRO A 82 -1.21 7.38 9.43
C PRO A 82 -0.23 6.29 9.88
N HIS A 83 -0.54 5.61 10.98
CA HIS A 83 0.35 4.60 11.58
C HIS A 83 0.69 3.42 10.63
N PHE A 84 -0.23 3.09 9.72
CA PHE A 84 -0.06 2.02 8.74
C PHE A 84 0.78 2.45 7.52
N TYR A 85 1.05 3.75 7.34
CA TYR A 85 2.09 4.23 6.43
C TYR A 85 3.45 4.05 7.10
N ARG A 86 3.89 2.80 7.23
CA ARG A 86 5.25 2.54 7.67
C ARG A 86 6.21 2.95 6.55
N ARG A 87 7.01 3.99 6.84
CA ARG A 87 8.10 4.43 5.97
C ARG A 87 8.98 3.21 5.67
N GLN A 88 9.07 2.89 4.38
CA GLN A 88 10.06 1.97 3.87
C GLN A 88 11.43 2.52 4.28
N THR A 89 12.06 1.93 5.30
CA THR A 89 13.52 1.99 5.39
C THR A 89 14.00 1.03 4.31
N LEU A 90 14.06 1.54 3.07
CA LEU A 90 14.84 0.89 2.03
C LEU A 90 16.26 0.80 2.60
N LYS A 91 16.71 -0.42 2.89
CA LYS A 91 18.14 -0.69 3.01
C LYS A 91 18.81 -0.43 1.67
#